data_AF-A0A3P2AIB3-F1
#
_entry.id   AF-A0A3P2AIB3-F1
#
_cell.length_a   1.000
_cell.length_b   1.000
_cell.length_c   1.000
_cell.angle_alpha   90.00
_cell.angle_beta   90.00
_cell.angle_gamma   90.00
#
_symmetry.space_group_name_H-M   'P 1'
#
loop_
_entity.id
_entity.type
_entity.pdbx_description
1 polymer ?
#
loop_
_entity_poly.entity_id
_entity_poly.type
_entity_poly.pdbx_seq_one_letter_code
_entity_poly.pdbx_strand_id
1 'polypeptide(L)'
;MANFKNVDASSGKLRSTYIAILIPLGVAINLIGGQVAGALKLPLFMDSIGTAIVAAIMGPWIGAVSGVLFNVIASIINGNIMASLFGLCNICTAVIVGYMVRAGKFQSLLGAIITSLLVAIANAILGAPIAVVVYGGIQGGGVDLFTAGFLALGNDILSAAFLARIPANLADKGIAVFAAWLILKRLPDHLKSLSGAKKEV
;
A
#
# COMPACT_ATOMS: atom_id res chain seq x y z
N MET A 1 39.75 17.03 -10.90
CA MET A 1 38.35 16.52 -10.83
C MET A 1 38.32 15.39 -9.82
N ALA A 2 37.66 15.58 -8.68
CA ALA A 2 37.54 14.53 -7.67
C ALA A 2 36.66 13.40 -8.23
N ASN A 3 37.21 12.20 -8.25
CA ASN A 3 36.54 10.98 -8.69
C ASN A 3 35.55 10.59 -7.58
N PHE A 4 34.32 11.12 -7.63
CA PHE A 4 33.24 10.69 -6.74
C PHE A 4 32.99 9.21 -7.02
N LYS A 5 33.59 8.33 -6.20
CA LYS A 5 33.23 6.91 -6.16
C LYS A 5 31.71 6.83 -6.07
N ASN A 6 31.07 6.20 -7.05
CA ASN A 6 29.65 5.87 -7.00
C ASN A 6 29.37 5.15 -5.69
N VAL A 7 28.74 5.86 -4.75
CA VAL A 7 28.41 5.32 -3.42
C VAL A 7 27.26 4.35 -3.61
N ASP A 8 27.49 3.07 -3.31
CA ASP A 8 26.44 2.05 -3.36
C ASP A 8 25.52 2.18 -2.14
N ALA A 9 24.28 2.60 -2.36
CA ALA A 9 23.28 2.74 -1.30
C ALA A 9 22.94 1.41 -0.62
N SER A 10 23.19 0.27 -1.28
CA SER A 10 22.95 -1.06 -0.72
C SER A 10 24.00 -1.48 0.33
N SER A 11 25.07 -0.72 0.49
CA SER A 11 26.06 -0.88 1.57
C SER A 11 25.38 -0.94 2.94
N GLY A 12 25.80 -1.90 3.79
CA GLY A 12 25.10 -2.25 5.03
C GLY A 12 24.80 -1.07 5.96
N LYS A 13 25.74 -0.11 6.10
CA LYS A 13 25.52 1.09 6.94
C LYS A 13 24.49 2.05 6.32
N LEU A 14 24.58 2.32 5.02
CA LEU A 14 23.66 3.22 4.32
C LEU A 14 22.25 2.65 4.23
N ARG A 15 22.15 1.34 3.92
CA ARG A 15 20.87 0.63 3.87
C ARG A 15 20.12 0.72 5.20
N SER A 16 20.81 0.59 6.34
CA SER A 16 20.20 0.76 7.66
C SER A 16 19.65 2.18 7.87
N THR A 17 20.39 3.21 7.48
CA THR A 17 19.92 4.60 7.51
C THR A 17 18.66 4.80 6.65
N TYR A 18 18.64 4.25 5.43
CA TYR A 18 17.44 4.35 4.58
C TYR A 18 16.23 3.63 5.19
N ILE A 19 16.41 2.46 5.82
CA ILE A 19 15.32 1.78 6.53
C ILE A 19 14.75 2.68 7.64
N ALA A 20 15.63 3.27 8.46
CA ALA A 20 15.26 4.13 9.59
C ALA A 20 14.49 5.39 9.16
N ILE A 21 14.69 5.87 7.91
CA ILE A 21 13.99 7.05 7.38
C ILE A 21 12.72 6.65 6.63
N LEU A 22 12.79 5.63 5.76
CA LEU A 22 11.71 5.29 4.84
C LEU A 22 10.52 4.65 5.55
N ILE A 23 10.73 3.85 6.59
CA ILE A 23 9.62 3.25 7.36
C ILE A 23 8.75 4.35 8.02
N PRO A 24 9.29 5.26 8.85
CA PRO A 24 8.48 6.33 9.45
C PRO A 24 7.85 7.24 8.41
N LEU A 25 8.56 7.53 7.31
CA LEU A 25 8.00 8.34 6.22
C LEU A 25 6.80 7.65 5.55
N GLY A 26 6.91 6.35 5.25
CA GLY A 26 5.81 5.57 4.69
C GLY A 26 4.60 5.53 5.63
N VAL A 27 4.84 5.36 6.92
CA VAL A 27 3.79 5.44 7.96
C VAL A 27 3.11 6.82 7.97
N ALA A 28 3.89 7.90 7.95
CA ALA A 28 3.36 9.26 7.95
C ALA A 28 2.50 9.55 6.71
N ILE A 29 2.95 9.13 5.53
CA ILE A 29 2.18 9.26 4.29
C ILE A 29 0.83 8.56 4.40
N ASN A 30 0.80 7.32 4.90
CA ASN A 30 -0.44 6.58 5.06
C ASN A 30 -1.37 7.22 6.11
N LEU A 31 -0.83 7.74 7.22
CA LEU A 31 -1.62 8.46 8.23
C LEU A 31 -2.29 9.70 7.63
N ILE A 32 -1.53 10.52 6.90
CA ILE A 32 -2.06 11.73 6.25
C ILE A 32 -3.10 11.35 5.19
N GLY A 33 -2.79 10.36 4.34
CA GLY A 33 -3.70 9.88 3.31
C GLY A 33 -5.02 9.38 3.89
N GLY A 34 -4.96 8.51 4.91
CA GLY A 34 -6.13 8.00 5.60
C GLY A 34 -6.96 9.09 6.28
N GLN A 35 -6.32 10.09 6.90
CA GLN A 35 -7.01 11.23 7.49
C GLN A 35 -7.73 12.08 6.44
N VAL A 36 -7.09 12.36 5.31
CA VAL A 36 -7.70 13.11 4.20
C VAL A 36 -8.90 12.35 3.64
N ALA A 37 -8.76 11.05 3.38
CA ALA A 37 -9.86 10.21 2.89
C ALA A 37 -11.03 10.17 3.89
N GLY A 38 -10.74 10.01 5.18
CA GLY A 38 -11.75 10.00 6.23
C GLY A 38 -12.48 11.33 6.41
N ALA A 39 -11.74 12.45 6.40
CA ALA A 39 -12.29 13.80 6.57
C ALA A 39 -13.19 14.22 5.40
N LEU A 40 -12.79 13.88 4.17
CA LEU A 40 -13.56 14.18 2.95
C LEU A 40 -14.60 13.10 2.62
N LYS A 41 -14.71 12.05 3.45
CA LYS A 41 -15.60 10.89 3.22
C LYS A 41 -15.43 10.29 1.81
N LEU A 42 -14.19 10.23 1.35
CA LEU A 42 -13.89 9.64 0.04
C LEU A 42 -14.26 8.16 0.03
N PRO A 43 -14.72 7.62 -1.11
CA PRO A 43 -14.92 6.18 -1.28
C PRO A 43 -13.59 5.43 -1.51
N LEU A 44 -12.54 5.81 -0.78
CA LEU A 44 -11.15 5.34 -0.86
C LEU A 44 -10.55 5.26 0.55
N PHE A 45 -9.44 4.53 0.72
CA PHE A 45 -8.76 4.39 2.01
C PHE A 45 -7.49 5.25 2.12
N MET A 46 -6.75 5.40 1.04
CA MET A 46 -5.51 6.17 0.89
C MET A 46 -4.41 5.83 1.90
N ASP A 47 -4.38 4.57 2.34
CA ASP A 47 -3.68 4.09 3.52
C ASP A 47 -2.46 3.18 3.21
N SER A 48 -2.07 3.15 1.93
CA SER A 48 -1.13 2.16 1.40
C SER A 48 -0.17 2.76 0.37
N ILE A 49 -0.23 4.08 0.15
CA ILE A 49 0.68 4.83 -0.72
C ILE A 49 2.12 4.71 -0.20
N GLY A 50 2.34 5.01 1.08
CA GLY A 50 3.64 4.87 1.73
C GLY A 50 4.12 3.43 1.75
N THR A 51 3.23 2.47 2.01
CA THR A 51 3.53 1.03 1.96
C THR A 51 4.07 0.62 0.59
N ALA A 52 3.38 1.01 -0.49
CA ALA A 52 3.78 0.70 -1.86
C ALA A 52 5.12 1.36 -2.22
N ILE A 53 5.35 2.61 -1.82
CA ILE A 53 6.60 3.33 -2.05
C ILE A 53 7.77 2.63 -1.36
N VAL A 54 7.63 2.34 -0.06
CA VAL A 54 8.69 1.67 0.71
C VAL A 54 8.93 0.26 0.17
N ALA A 55 7.88 -0.47 -0.22
CA ALA A 55 8.00 -1.77 -0.85
C ALA A 55 8.75 -1.72 -2.19
N ALA A 56 8.48 -0.70 -3.01
CA ALA A 56 9.15 -0.53 -4.29
C ALA A 56 10.63 -0.17 -4.14
N ILE A 57 10.99 0.65 -3.14
CA ILE A 57 12.37 1.10 -2.93
C ILE A 57 13.20 0.08 -2.15
N MET A 58 12.65 -0.53 -1.09
CA MET A 58 13.40 -1.35 -0.13
C MET A 58 13.05 -2.84 -0.17
N GLY A 59 12.06 -3.21 -1.00
CA GLY A 59 11.58 -4.57 -1.16
C GLY A 59 10.39 -4.92 -0.26
N PRO A 60 9.81 -6.11 -0.46
CA PRO A 60 8.51 -6.50 0.07
C PRO A 60 8.45 -6.50 1.60
N TRP A 61 9.49 -7.00 2.27
CA TRP A 61 9.48 -7.15 3.73
C TRP A 61 9.61 -5.82 4.48
N ILE A 62 10.45 -4.90 3.99
CA ILE A 62 10.59 -3.57 4.60
C ILE A 62 9.31 -2.75 4.38
N GLY A 63 8.71 -2.86 3.18
CA GLY A 63 7.39 -2.29 2.91
C GLY A 63 6.30 -2.88 3.82
N ALA A 64 6.30 -4.20 4.03
CA ALA A 64 5.32 -4.86 4.90
C ALA A 64 5.44 -4.38 6.35
N VAL A 65 6.65 -4.24 6.88
CA VAL A 65 6.87 -3.66 8.21
C VAL A 65 6.30 -2.24 8.28
N SER A 66 6.57 -1.39 7.29
CA SER A 66 6.00 -0.04 7.23
C SER A 66 4.47 -0.04 7.24
N GLY A 67 3.84 -0.90 6.44
CA GLY A 67 2.38 -0.97 6.33
C GLY A 67 1.70 -1.56 7.58
N VAL A 68 2.33 -2.51 8.24
CA VAL A 68 1.83 -3.06 9.52
C VAL A 68 1.95 -2.01 10.62
N LEU A 69 3.11 -1.35 10.73
CA LEU A 69 3.33 -0.30 11.72
C LEU A 69 2.29 0.82 11.57
N PHE A 70 2.02 1.24 10.33
CA PHE A 70 0.94 2.19 10.05
C PHE A 70 -0.40 1.71 10.62
N ASN A 71 -0.82 0.49 10.31
CA ASN A 71 -2.13 -0.02 10.75
C ASN A 71 -2.22 -0.16 12.28
N VAL A 72 -1.13 -0.55 12.94
CA VAL A 72 -1.06 -0.61 14.41
C VAL A 72 -1.14 0.79 15.02
N ILE A 73 -0.43 1.77 14.47
CA ILE A 73 -0.48 3.14 14.98
C ILE A 73 -1.87 3.74 14.74
N ALA A 74 -2.44 3.56 13.54
CA ALA A 74 -3.77 4.04 13.20
C ALA A 74 -4.86 3.38 14.08
N SER A 75 -4.74 2.09 14.39
CA SER A 75 -5.71 1.39 15.25
C SER A 75 -5.69 1.92 16.68
N ILE A 76 -4.51 2.27 17.21
CA ILE A 76 -4.35 2.91 18.53
C ILE A 76 -4.95 4.32 18.52
N ILE A 77 -4.63 5.13 17.50
CA ILE A 77 -5.16 6.51 17.36
C ILE A 77 -6.69 6.51 17.30
N ASN A 78 -7.27 5.58 16.56
CA ASN A 78 -8.73 5.48 16.39
C ASN A 78 -9.43 4.72 17.54
N GLY A 79 -8.68 4.20 18.52
CA GLY A 79 -9.24 3.46 19.66
C GLY A 79 -9.85 2.10 19.33
N ASN A 80 -9.62 1.55 18.13
CA ASN A 80 -10.10 0.22 17.73
C ASN A 80 -8.92 -0.68 17.37
N ILE A 81 -8.43 -1.45 18.36
CA ILE A 81 -7.26 -2.32 18.20
C ILE A 81 -7.46 -3.40 17.13
N MET A 82 -8.69 -3.90 16.96
CA MET A 82 -9.01 -4.93 15.95
C MET A 82 -8.82 -4.41 14.52
N ALA A 83 -8.87 -3.10 14.30
CA ALA A 83 -8.54 -2.49 13.01
C ALA A 83 -7.10 -2.75 12.56
N SER A 84 -6.19 -3.12 13.48
CA SER A 84 -4.82 -3.51 13.11
C SER A 84 -4.77 -4.73 12.17
N LEU A 85 -5.84 -5.52 12.07
CA LEU A 85 -5.96 -6.64 11.12
C LEU A 85 -5.89 -6.19 9.66
N PHE A 86 -6.24 -4.94 9.33
CA PHE A 86 -5.98 -4.34 8.01
C PHE A 86 -4.48 -4.25 7.69
N GLY A 87 -3.61 -4.48 8.67
CA GLY A 87 -2.20 -4.81 8.48
C GLY A 87 -1.96 -5.90 7.44
N LEU A 88 -2.82 -6.92 7.39
CA LEU A 88 -2.74 -8.01 6.39
C LEU A 88 -2.92 -7.50 4.96
N CYS A 89 -3.83 -6.56 4.75
CA CYS A 89 -4.05 -5.89 3.46
C CYS A 89 -2.77 -5.13 3.01
N ASN A 90 -2.13 -4.44 3.96
CA ASN A 90 -0.88 -3.72 3.72
C ASN A 90 0.33 -4.66 3.50
N ILE A 91 0.41 -5.79 4.20
CA ILE A 91 1.41 -6.84 3.95
C ILE A 91 1.27 -7.36 2.51
N CYS A 92 0.05 -7.73 2.10
CA CYS A 92 -0.19 -8.22 0.74
C CYS A 92 0.17 -7.17 -0.31
N THR A 93 -0.17 -5.90 -0.07
CA THR A 93 0.22 -4.78 -0.93
C THR A 93 1.74 -4.69 -1.08
N ALA A 94 2.48 -4.71 0.04
CA ALA A 94 3.94 -4.63 0.02
C ALA A 94 4.59 -5.84 -0.67
N VAL A 95 4.08 -7.04 -0.43
CA VAL A 95 4.55 -8.28 -1.05
C VAL A 95 4.37 -8.21 -2.56
N ILE A 96 3.15 -7.94 -3.04
CA ILE A 96 2.85 -7.87 -4.48
C ILE A 96 3.71 -6.79 -5.14
N VAL A 97 3.72 -5.56 -4.61
CA VAL A 97 4.51 -4.46 -5.19
C VAL A 97 6.00 -4.77 -5.19
N GLY A 98 6.55 -5.21 -4.06
CA GLY A 98 7.98 -5.47 -3.91
C GLY A 98 8.48 -6.59 -4.83
N TYR A 99 7.70 -7.67 -4.99
CA TYR A 99 8.07 -8.75 -5.92
C TYR A 99 7.88 -8.35 -7.39
N MET A 100 6.83 -7.59 -7.73
CA MET A 100 6.62 -7.09 -9.10
C MET A 100 7.74 -6.13 -9.53
N VAL A 101 8.23 -5.30 -8.61
CA VAL A 101 9.42 -4.45 -8.84
C VAL A 101 10.66 -5.31 -9.08
N ARG A 102 10.91 -6.30 -8.22
CA ARG A 102 12.06 -7.22 -8.38
C ARG A 102 12.02 -8.01 -9.68
N ALA A 103 10.82 -8.35 -10.14
CA ALA A 103 10.58 -9.00 -11.42
C ALA A 103 10.67 -8.05 -12.63
N GLY A 104 11.01 -6.78 -12.44
CA GLY A 104 11.16 -5.79 -13.51
C GLY A 104 9.84 -5.27 -14.10
N LYS A 105 8.69 -5.62 -13.52
CA LYS A 105 7.37 -5.24 -14.09
C LYS A 105 7.09 -3.75 -14.01
N PHE A 106 7.77 -3.01 -13.14
CA PHE A 106 7.65 -1.56 -13.04
C PHE A 106 8.37 -0.79 -14.17
N GLN A 107 9.02 -1.48 -15.11
CA GLN A 107 9.59 -0.83 -16.29
C GLN A 107 8.51 -0.34 -17.26
N SER A 108 7.41 -1.08 -17.38
CA SER A 108 6.29 -0.76 -18.27
C SER A 108 5.08 -0.23 -17.52
N LEU A 109 4.29 0.60 -18.20
CA LEU A 109 3.00 1.07 -17.69
C LEU A 109 2.05 -0.11 -17.45
N LEU A 110 2.04 -1.08 -18.37
CA LEU A 110 1.21 -2.28 -18.26
C LEU A 110 1.52 -3.10 -17.01
N GLY A 111 2.80 -3.23 -16.63
CA GLY A 111 3.16 -3.93 -15.41
C GLY A 111 2.70 -3.20 -14.14
N ALA A 112 2.66 -1.87 -14.13
CA ALA A 112 2.06 -1.09 -13.05
C ALA A 112 0.53 -1.33 -12.96
N ILE A 113 -0.18 -1.34 -14.10
CA ILE A 113 -1.63 -1.62 -14.16
C ILE A 113 -1.94 -3.02 -13.65
N ILE A 114 -1.18 -4.03 -14.09
CA ILE A 114 -1.35 -5.41 -13.63
C ILE A 114 -1.09 -5.49 -12.12
N THR A 115 -0.05 -4.81 -11.63
CA THR A 115 0.24 -4.76 -10.19
C THR A 115 -0.91 -4.14 -9.41
N SER A 116 -1.46 -3.00 -9.86
CA SER A 116 -2.59 -2.36 -9.17
C SER A 116 -3.83 -3.25 -9.14
N LEU A 117 -4.10 -3.99 -10.22
CA LEU A 117 -5.21 -4.93 -10.27
C LEU A 117 -5.04 -6.10 -9.28
N LEU A 118 -3.84 -6.69 -9.23
CA LEU A 118 -3.53 -7.76 -8.30
C LEU A 118 -3.65 -7.30 -6.83
N VAL A 119 -3.10 -6.12 -6.53
CA VAL A 119 -3.21 -5.52 -5.20
C VAL A 119 -4.67 -5.23 -4.86
N ALA A 120 -5.44 -4.65 -5.78
CA ALA A 120 -6.85 -4.32 -5.55
C ALA A 120 -7.70 -5.55 -5.24
N ILE A 121 -7.56 -6.62 -6.02
CA ILE A 121 -8.29 -7.89 -5.82
C ILE A 121 -7.88 -8.52 -4.48
N ALA A 122 -6.58 -8.62 -4.20
CA ALA A 122 -6.08 -9.18 -2.94
C ALA A 122 -6.63 -8.42 -1.72
N ASN A 123 -6.64 -7.08 -1.79
CA ASN A 123 -7.17 -6.24 -0.72
C ASN A 123 -8.69 -6.32 -0.62
N ALA A 124 -9.43 -6.57 -1.70
CA ALA A 124 -10.88 -6.78 -1.63
C ALA A 124 -11.20 -8.11 -0.93
N ILE A 125 -10.51 -9.19 -1.32
CA ILE A 125 -10.67 -10.54 -0.73
C ILE A 125 -10.35 -10.53 0.76
N LEU A 126 -9.27 -9.86 1.18
CA LEU A 126 -8.88 -9.78 2.58
C LEU A 126 -9.68 -8.73 3.36
N GLY A 127 -9.92 -7.57 2.76
CA GLY A 127 -10.54 -6.45 3.42
C GLY A 127 -12.02 -6.67 3.75
N ALA A 128 -12.75 -7.43 2.93
CA ALA A 128 -14.17 -7.72 3.16
C ALA A 128 -14.45 -8.54 4.44
N PRO A 129 -13.82 -9.72 4.67
CA PRO A 129 -14.02 -10.45 5.91
C PRO A 129 -13.50 -9.68 7.13
N ILE A 130 -12.36 -8.98 7.01
CA ILE A 130 -11.85 -8.14 8.10
C ILE A 130 -12.87 -7.05 8.44
N ALA A 131 -13.47 -6.41 7.43
CA ALA A 131 -14.49 -5.40 7.63
C ALA A 131 -15.72 -5.91 8.37
N VAL A 132 -16.19 -7.11 8.00
CA VAL A 132 -17.33 -7.76 8.66
C VAL A 132 -17.00 -8.11 10.10
N VAL A 133 -15.83 -8.70 10.36
CA VAL A 133 -15.42 -9.11 11.71
C VAL A 133 -15.18 -7.92 12.63
N VAL A 134 -14.52 -6.87 12.13
CA VAL A 134 -14.09 -5.73 12.96
C VAL A 134 -15.19 -4.69 13.15
N TYR A 135 -16.04 -4.49 12.13
CA TYR A 135 -16.99 -3.38 12.07
C TYR A 135 -18.43 -3.81 11.73
N GLY A 136 -18.72 -5.10 11.60
CA GLY A 136 -20.03 -5.58 11.13
C GLY A 136 -20.30 -5.24 9.65
N GLY A 137 -19.27 -4.89 8.87
CA GLY A 137 -19.35 -4.61 7.44
C GLY A 137 -19.47 -3.13 7.08
N ILE A 138 -19.78 -2.25 8.04
CA ILE A 138 -19.91 -0.79 7.86
C ILE A 138 -18.94 -0.07 8.80
N GLN A 139 -17.98 0.67 8.24
CA GLN A 139 -16.86 1.29 8.95
C GLN A 139 -17.05 2.76 9.36
N GLY A 140 -18.07 3.43 8.84
CA GLY A 140 -18.24 4.88 8.93
C GLY A 140 -17.45 5.67 7.88
N GLY A 141 -17.00 5.01 6.79
CA GLY A 141 -16.21 5.60 5.70
C GLY A 141 -16.97 5.72 4.38
N GLY A 142 -16.39 6.40 3.37
CA GLY A 142 -17.07 6.61 2.09
C GLY A 142 -17.34 5.32 1.30
N VAL A 143 -16.55 4.26 1.52
CA VAL A 143 -16.77 2.93 0.90
C VAL A 143 -18.10 2.31 1.34
N ASP A 144 -18.61 2.67 2.52
CA ASP A 144 -19.87 2.14 3.03
C ASP A 144 -21.08 2.60 2.22
N LEU A 145 -20.95 3.68 1.44
CA LEU A 145 -22.00 4.08 0.49
C LEU A 145 -22.25 2.99 -0.55
N PHE A 146 -21.17 2.36 -1.04
CA PHE A 146 -21.29 1.21 -1.93
C PHE A 146 -21.84 -0.01 -1.20
N THR A 147 -21.36 -0.28 0.02
CA THR A 147 -21.84 -1.41 0.83
C THR A 147 -23.36 -1.30 1.06
N ALA A 148 -23.84 -0.12 1.47
CA ALA A 148 -25.25 0.15 1.69
C ALA A 148 -26.07 -0.01 0.39
N GLY A 149 -25.54 0.44 -0.75
CA GLY A 149 -26.15 0.21 -2.06
C GLY A 149 -26.31 -1.28 -2.38
N PHE A 150 -25.27 -2.09 -2.18
CA PHE A 150 -25.35 -3.53 -2.42
C PHE A 150 -26.26 -4.27 -1.43
N LEU A 151 -26.31 -3.84 -0.17
CA LEU A 151 -27.28 -4.34 0.82
C LEU A 151 -28.72 -4.03 0.39
N ALA A 152 -28.99 -2.82 -0.11
CA ALA A 152 -30.30 -2.43 -0.61
C ALA A 152 -30.74 -3.23 -1.85
N LEU A 153 -29.77 -3.75 -2.62
CA LEU A 153 -30.00 -4.68 -3.73
C LEU A 153 -30.22 -6.14 -3.27
N GLY A 154 -30.25 -6.40 -1.96
CA GLY A 154 -30.54 -7.72 -1.39
C GLY A 154 -29.34 -8.63 -1.17
N ASN A 155 -28.10 -8.12 -1.29
CA ASN A 155 -26.90 -8.89 -0.96
C ASN A 155 -26.76 -9.06 0.56
N ASP A 156 -26.14 -10.16 1.00
CA ASP A 156 -25.70 -10.31 2.38
C ASP A 156 -24.53 -9.35 2.69
N ILE A 157 -24.25 -9.15 3.98
CA ILE A 157 -23.26 -8.18 4.44
C ILE A 157 -21.84 -8.45 3.93
N LEU A 158 -21.43 -9.72 3.81
CA LEU A 158 -20.09 -10.08 3.36
C LEU A 158 -19.95 -9.84 1.86
N SER A 159 -20.94 -10.28 1.08
CA SER A 159 -20.98 -10.05 -0.37
C SER A 159 -21.04 -8.55 -0.69
N ALA A 160 -21.87 -7.79 0.02
CA ALA A 160 -21.96 -6.35 -0.14
C ALA A 160 -20.63 -5.66 0.20
N ALA A 161 -20.00 -6.04 1.31
CA ALA A 161 -18.70 -5.51 1.73
C ALA A 161 -17.58 -5.86 0.74
N PHE A 162 -17.64 -7.02 0.09
CA PHE A 162 -16.70 -7.45 -0.95
C PHE A 162 -16.90 -6.66 -2.24
N LEU A 163 -18.12 -6.61 -2.76
CA LEU A 163 -18.46 -5.90 -4.00
C LEU A 163 -18.16 -4.41 -3.90
N ALA A 164 -18.45 -3.78 -2.75
CA ALA A 164 -18.12 -2.39 -2.47
C ALA A 164 -16.61 -2.11 -2.54
N ARG A 165 -15.80 -3.07 -2.10
CA ARG A 165 -14.35 -2.95 -2.05
C ARG A 165 -13.66 -3.12 -3.39
N ILE A 166 -14.29 -3.73 -4.39
CA ILE A 166 -13.69 -3.89 -5.71
C ILE A 166 -13.40 -2.52 -6.37
N PRO A 167 -14.40 -1.65 -6.62
CA PRO A 167 -14.15 -0.36 -7.26
C PRO A 167 -13.31 0.56 -6.36
N ALA A 168 -13.57 0.55 -5.05
CA ALA A 168 -12.83 1.35 -4.08
C ALA A 168 -11.33 0.98 -4.07
N ASN A 169 -11.00 -0.31 -3.96
CA ASN A 169 -9.61 -0.76 -3.98
C ASN A 169 -8.97 -0.60 -5.36
N LEU A 170 -9.71 -0.71 -6.46
CA LEU A 170 -9.12 -0.50 -7.79
C LEU A 170 -8.61 0.93 -7.94
N ALA A 171 -9.41 1.91 -7.54
CA ALA A 171 -9.01 3.32 -7.55
C ALA A 171 -7.90 3.59 -6.53
N ASP A 172 -8.09 3.14 -5.28
CA ASP A 172 -7.17 3.37 -4.17
C ASP A 172 -5.78 2.75 -4.40
N LYS A 173 -5.75 1.45 -4.70
CA LYS A 173 -4.50 0.71 -4.95
C LYS A 173 -3.89 1.09 -6.29
N GLY A 174 -4.69 1.56 -7.24
CA GLY A 174 -4.22 2.28 -8.42
C GLY A 174 -3.33 3.46 -8.01
N ILE A 175 -3.87 4.42 -7.26
CA ILE A 175 -3.12 5.61 -6.82
C ILE A 175 -1.82 5.22 -6.10
N ALA A 176 -1.89 4.28 -5.14
CA ALA A 176 -0.72 3.83 -4.39
C ALA A 176 0.36 3.20 -5.26
N VAL A 177 0.00 2.28 -6.15
CA VAL A 177 0.95 1.59 -7.04
C VAL A 177 1.53 2.55 -8.08
N PHE A 178 0.72 3.44 -8.65
CA PHE A 178 1.18 4.45 -9.61
C PHE A 178 2.13 5.47 -8.98
N ALA A 179 1.87 5.89 -7.73
CA ALA A 179 2.78 6.75 -6.98
C ALA A 179 4.14 6.05 -6.77
N ALA A 180 4.12 4.79 -6.33
CA ALA A 180 5.34 3.99 -6.17
C ALA A 180 6.10 3.79 -7.49
N TRP A 181 5.36 3.53 -8.58
CA TRP A 181 5.93 3.39 -9.93
C TRP A 181 6.61 4.66 -10.42
N LEU A 182 5.96 5.81 -10.27
CA LEU A 182 6.51 7.11 -10.67
C LEU A 182 7.76 7.45 -9.86
N ILE A 183 7.72 7.24 -8.54
CA ILE A 183 8.86 7.48 -7.65
C ILE A 183 10.03 6.59 -8.05
N LEU A 184 9.80 5.30 -8.27
CA LEU A 184 10.87 4.37 -8.65
C LEU A 184 11.51 4.75 -10.00
N LYS A 185 10.74 5.25 -10.97
CA LYS A 185 11.26 5.73 -12.25
C LYS A 185 12.10 7.00 -12.13
N ARG A 186 11.75 7.89 -11.20
CA ARG A 186 12.46 9.16 -10.96
C ARG A 186 13.62 9.02 -9.97
N LEU A 187 13.76 7.86 -9.33
CA LEU A 187 14.78 7.62 -8.33
C LEU A 187 16.19 7.58 -8.98
N PRO A 188 17.22 8.18 -8.36
CA PRO A 188 18.60 8.03 -8.80
C PRO A 188 19.07 6.57 -8.85
N ASP A 189 19.93 6.22 -9.83
CA ASP A 189 20.34 4.83 -10.06
C ASP A 189 21.08 4.20 -8.88
N HIS A 190 21.83 5.00 -8.12
CA HIS A 190 22.51 4.54 -6.90
C HIS A 190 21.53 4.11 -5.80
N LEU A 191 20.29 4.63 -5.78
CA LEU A 191 19.23 4.22 -4.84
C LEU A 191 18.39 3.07 -5.39
N LYS A 192 18.29 2.91 -6.72
CA LYS A 192 17.57 1.78 -7.32
C LYS A 192 18.16 0.43 -6.92
N SER A 193 19.46 0.38 -6.59
CA SER A 193 20.11 -0.84 -6.06
C SER A 193 19.45 -1.37 -4.78
N LEU A 194 18.78 -0.52 -3.99
CA LEU A 194 18.07 -0.91 -2.77
C LEU A 194 16.87 -1.83 -3.03
N SER A 195 16.22 -1.66 -4.18
CA SER A 195 15.00 -2.41 -4.53
C SER A 195 15.28 -3.88 -4.81
N GLY A 196 16.53 -4.21 -5.17
CA GLY A 196 16.92 -5.51 -5.69
C GLY A 196 16.30 -5.83 -7.06
N ALA A 197 15.79 -4.81 -7.78
CA ALA A 197 15.36 -4.98 -9.16
C ALA A 197 16.53 -5.45 -10.04
N LYS A 198 16.25 -6.35 -11.00
CA LYS A 198 17.23 -6.76 -12.00
C LYS A 198 17.78 -5.51 -12.69
N LYS A 199 19.11 -5.32 -12.65
CA LYS A 199 19.78 -4.25 -13.40
C LYS A 199 19.48 -4.44 -14.89
N GLU A 200 19.21 -3.33 -15.56
CA GLU A 200 19.08 -3.31 -17.02
C GLU A 200 20.41 -3.78 -17.62
N VAL A 201 20.31 -4.73 -18.56
CA VAL A 201 21.39 -5.12 -19.47
C VAL A 201 21.23 -4.29 -20.73
#